data_AF-A0A077PTY2-F1
#
_entry.id   AF-A0A077PTY2-F1
#
_cell.length_a   1.000
_cell.length_b   1.000
_cell.length_c   1.000
_cell.angle_alpha   90.00
_cell.angle_beta   90.00
_cell.angle_gamma   90.00
#
_symmetry.space_group_name_H-M   'P 1'
#
loop_
_entity.id
_entity.type
_entity.pdbx_description
1 polymer ?
#
loop_
_entity_poly.entity_id
_entity_poly.type
_entity_poly.pdbx_seq_one_letter_code
_entity_poly.pdbx_strand_id
1 'polypeptide(L)' 'MAERGIGVDHATIPRWVLRLMPLLGKAFRPRKKLVGSRWRMDETYIKVKGQWKYLYRAVDTDGQTIDYLLTAHPPQCGR' A
#
# COMPACT_ATOMS: atom_id res chain seq x y z
N MET A 1 -16.57 -2.50 -16.28
CA MET A 1 -17.83 -3.20 -15.92
C MET A 1 -19.00 -2.47 -16.56
N ALA A 2 -19.19 -1.18 -16.25
CA ALA A 2 -20.18 -0.31 -16.91
C ALA A 2 -19.96 -0.16 -18.43
N GLU A 3 -18.72 -0.01 -18.91
CA GLU A 3 -18.39 -0.02 -20.36
C GLU A 3 -18.72 -1.34 -21.07
N ARG A 4 -18.90 -2.43 -20.31
CA ARG A 4 -19.33 -3.74 -20.81
C ARG A 4 -20.80 -4.02 -20.51
N GLY A 5 -21.57 -3.03 -20.06
CA GLY A 5 -22.99 -3.15 -19.71
C GLY A 5 -23.28 -3.93 -18.42
N ILE A 6 -22.27 -4.29 -17.64
CA ILE A 6 -22.44 -5.07 -16.41
C ILE A 6 -22.64 -4.10 -15.25
N GLY A 7 -23.87 -4.07 -14.72
CA GLY A 7 -24.23 -3.34 -13.51
C GLY A 7 -23.59 -3.99 -12.29
N VAL A 8 -22.71 -3.25 -11.62
CA VAL A 8 -21.96 -3.73 -10.47
C VAL A 8 -22.17 -2.77 -9.34
N ASP A 9 -22.64 -3.30 -8.20
CA ASP A 9 -22.80 -2.50 -6.98
C ASP A 9 -21.44 -1.92 -6.55
N HIS A 10 -21.44 -0.70 -6.01
CA HIS A 10 -20.24 -0.01 -5.58
C HIS A 10 -19.42 -0.82 -4.54
N ALA A 11 -20.08 -1.68 -3.73
CA ALA A 11 -19.38 -2.53 -2.78
C ALA A 11 -18.77 -3.80 -3.39
N THR A 12 -19.07 -4.12 -4.66
CA THR A 12 -18.59 -5.35 -5.30
C THR A 12 -17.08 -5.34 -5.50
N ILE A 13 -16.52 -4.24 -6.03
CA ILE A 13 -15.08 -4.09 -6.23
C ILE A 13 -14.30 -4.21 -4.91
N PRO A 14 -14.61 -3.45 -3.83
CA PRO A 14 -13.88 -3.59 -2.59
C PRO A 14 -14.05 -4.99 -1.96
N ARG A 15 -15.21 -5.65 -2.09
CA ARG A 15 -15.39 -7.04 -1.65
C ARG A 15 -14.48 -8.01 -2.41
N TRP A 16 -14.35 -7.85 -3.73
CA TRP A 16 -13.47 -8.66 -4.55
C TRP A 16 -12.01 -8.43 -4.19
N VAL A 17 -11.61 -7.17 -4.00
CA VAL A 17 -10.26 -6.79 -3.56
C VAL A 17 -9.94 -7.48 -2.23
N LEU A 18 -10.80 -7.37 -1.21
CA LEU A 18 -10.61 -8.01 0.09
C LEU A 18 -10.46 -9.54 -0.02
N ARG A 19 -11.24 -10.18 -0.89
CA ARG A 19 -11.17 -11.63 -1.12
C ARG A 19 -9.91 -12.06 -1.88
N LEU A 20 -9.50 -11.28 -2.88
CA LEU A 20 -8.46 -11.64 -3.83
C LEU A 20 -7.05 -11.21 -3.38
N MET A 21 -6.93 -10.10 -2.64
CA MET A 21 -5.65 -9.57 -2.16
C MET A 21 -4.80 -10.63 -1.42
N PRO A 22 -5.33 -11.46 -0.50
CA PRO A 22 -4.52 -12.47 0.18
C PRO A 22 -4.00 -13.56 -0.77
N LEU A 23 -4.79 -13.94 -1.77
CA LEU A 23 -4.42 -14.95 -2.77
C LEU A 23 -3.30 -14.42 -3.68
N LEU A 24 -3.46 -13.18 -4.15
CA LEU A 24 -2.43 -12.49 -4.93
C LEU A 24 -1.16 -12.29 -4.11
N GLY A 25 -1.29 -11.87 -2.85
CA GLY A 25 -0.16 -11.74 -1.94
C GLY A 25 0.63 -13.03 -1.82
N LYS A 26 -0.03 -14.18 -1.64
CA LYS A 26 0.63 -15.50 -1.61
C LYS A 26 1.29 -15.87 -2.93
N ALA A 27 0.65 -15.59 -4.06
CA ALA A 27 1.19 -15.90 -5.39
C ALA A 27 2.40 -15.02 -5.76
N PHE A 28 2.41 -13.75 -5.32
CA PHE A 28 3.46 -12.79 -5.65
C PHE A 28 4.60 -12.75 -4.63
N ARG A 29 4.38 -13.19 -3.38
CA ARG A 29 5.41 -13.18 -2.33
C ARG A 29 6.70 -13.92 -2.74
N PRO A 30 6.67 -15.10 -3.38
CA PRO A 30 7.88 -15.78 -3.85
C PRO A 30 8.61 -15.04 -4.98
N ARG A 31 7.92 -14.15 -5.70
CA ARG A 31 8.49 -13.35 -6.79
C ARG A 31 9.09 -12.03 -6.30
N LYS A 32 8.91 -11.70 -5.01
CA LYS A 32 9.48 -10.49 -4.42
C LYS A 32 11.00 -10.70 -4.33
N LYS A 33 11.78 -9.90 -5.07
CA LYS A 33 13.25 -9.87 -4.94
C LYS A 33 13.64 -9.59 -3.48
N LEU A 34 14.80 -10.11 -3.07
CA LEU A 34 15.41 -9.74 -1.79
C LEU A 34 15.65 -8.24 -1.77
N VAL A 35 15.30 -7.63 -0.64
CA VAL A 35 15.57 -6.21 -0.39
C VAL A 35 17.09 -6.01 -0.39
N GLY A 36 17.56 -5.08 -1.21
CA GLY A 36 18.96 -4.70 -1.26
C GLY A 36 19.45 -4.11 0.06
N SER A 37 20.78 -4.00 0.21
CA SER A 37 21.40 -3.47 1.43
C SER A 37 21.12 -1.96 1.66
N ARG A 38 20.57 -1.25 0.67
CA ARG A 38 20.31 0.19 0.71
C ARG A 38 18.87 0.48 0.32
N TRP A 39 18.14 1.14 1.21
CA TRP A 39 16.77 1.58 1.00
C TRP A 39 16.63 3.05 1.39
N ARG A 40 15.57 3.70 0.91
CA ARG A 40 15.19 5.08 1.20
C ARG A 40 13.79 5.09 1.81
N MET A 41 13.52 6.08 2.65
CA MET A 41 12.21 6.27 3.28
C MET A 41 11.55 7.51 2.70
N ASP A 42 10.43 7.33 2.02
CA ASP A 42 9.61 8.44 1.52
C ASP A 42 8.53 8.77 2.55
N GLU A 43 8.37 10.04 2.89
CA GLU A 43 7.27 10.55 3.72
C GLU A 43 6.24 11.24 2.81
N THR A 44 4.98 10.83 2.89
CA THR A 44 3.88 11.41 2.11
C THR A 44 2.69 11.70 3.02
N TYR A 45 2.08 12.88 2.85
CA TYR A 45 0.89 13.28 3.59
C TYR A 45 -0.35 12.91 2.79
N ILE A 46 -1.20 12.04 3.37
CA ILE A 46 -2.43 11.60 2.73
C ILE A 46 -3.64 11.87 3.62
N LYS A 47 -4.78 12.19 3.01
CA LYS A 47 -6.04 12.41 3.72
C LYS A 47 -6.85 11.12 3.74
N VAL A 48 -7.02 10.51 4.91
CA VAL A 48 -7.78 9.27 5.10
C VAL A 48 -9.01 9.57 5.95
N LYS A 49 -10.21 9.33 5.42
CA LYS A 49 -11.50 9.62 6.09
C LYS A 49 -11.58 11.06 6.65
N GLY A 50 -11.03 12.03 5.91
CA GLY A 50 -11.07 13.44 6.30
C GLY A 50 -9.92 13.90 7.19
N GLN A 51 -9.09 13.00 7.72
CA GLN A 51 -7.95 13.34 8.59
C GLN A 51 -6.63 13.22 7.84
N TRP A 52 -5.71 14.17 8.06
CA TRP A 52 -4.34 14.07 7.56
C TRP A 52 -3.57 13.00 8.32
N LYS A 53 -2.88 12.14 7.58
CA LYS A 53 -2.03 11.08 8.11
C LYS A 53 -0.70 11.04 7.36
N TYR A 54 0.30 10.56 8.08
CA TYR A 54 1.66 10.37 7.63
C TYR A 54 1.80 8.96 7.06
N LEU A 55 2.04 8.85 5.76
CA LEU A 55 2.38 7.60 5.11
C LEU A 55 3.88 7.56 4.87
N TYR A 56 4.54 6.64 5.53
CA TYR A 56 5.93 6.31 5.27
C TYR A 56 6.01 5.10 4.37
N ARG A 57 6.90 5.15 3.37
CA ARG A 57 7.16 4.05 2.46
C ARG A 57 8.65 3.76 2.43
N ALA A 58 9.04 2.53 2.77
CA ALA A 58 10.40 2.06 2.57
C ALA A 58 10.54 1.54 1.14
N VAL A 59 11.45 2.12 0.35
CA VAL A 59 11.68 1.78 -1.05
C VAL A 59 13.14 1.36 -1.22
N ASP A 60 13.36 0.22 -1.85
CA ASP A 60 14.68 -0.25 -2.22
C ASP A 60 15.28 0.61 -3.35
N THR A 61 16.59 0.53 -3.55
CA THR A 61 17.29 1.26 -4.62
C THR A 61 16.75 0.93 -6.02
N ASP A 62 16.29 -0.31 -6.22
CA ASP A 62 15.64 -0.77 -7.46
C ASP A 62 14.18 -0.29 -7.62
N GLY A 63 13.70 0.59 -6.73
CA GLY A 63 12.33 1.11 -6.74
C GLY A 63 11.29 0.15 -6.18
N GLN A 64 11.71 -1.00 -5.63
CA GLN A 64 10.79 -1.97 -5.05
C GLN A 64 10.31 -1.51 -3.67
N THR A 65 8.99 -1.47 -3.47
CA THR A 65 8.46 -1.12 -2.15
C THR A 65 8.60 -2.28 -1.15
N ILE A 66 9.29 -1.99 -0.06
CA ILE A 66 9.59 -2.91 1.02
C ILE A 66 8.39 -2.99 1.96
N ASP A 67 8.05 -1.86 2.57
CA ASP A 67 7.00 -1.76 3.59
C ASP A 67 6.35 -0.36 3.64
N TYR A 68 5.20 -0.28 4.32
CA TYR A 68 4.43 0.93 4.54
C TYR A 68 4.07 1.09 6.02
N LEU A 69 4.21 2.31 6.54
CA LEU A 69 3.76 2.68 7.88
C LEU A 69 2.82 3.88 7.79
N LEU A 70 1.61 3.76 8.33
CA LEU A 70 0.63 4.84 8.37
C LEU A 70 0.42 5.30 9.80
N THR A 71 0.80 6.54 10.12
CA THR A 71 0.74 7.10 11.47
C THR A 71 -0.05 8.41 11.48
N ALA A 72 -0.73 8.71 12.58
CA ALA A 72 -1.44 9.98 12.76
C ALA A 72 -0.52 11.14 13.19
N HIS A 73 0.65 10.81 13.75
CA HIS A 73 1.62 11.74 14.30
C HIS A 73 2.94 11.68 13.52
N PRO A 74 3.64 12.82 13.38
CA PRO A 74 4.99 12.84 12.83
C PRO A 74 5.94 12.00 13.71
N PRO A 75 7.09 11.56 13.15
CA PRO A 75 8.04 10.77 13.90
C PRO A 75 8.63 11.68 14.98
N GLN A 76 8.51 11.25 16.23
CA GLN A 76 9.16 11.95 17.32
C GLN A 76 10.65 11.64 17.20
N CYS A 77 11.46 12.62 16.80
CA CYS A 77 12.91 12.50 16.89
C CYS A 77 13.23 12.28 18.38
N GLY A 78 13.79 11.12 18.73
CA GLY A 78 14.15 10.81 20.10
C GLY A 78 15.04 11.91 20.68
N ARG A 79 14.77 12.32 21.91
CA ARG A 79 15.74 13.07 22.71
C ARG A 79 16.97 12.21 22.99
#